data_AF-K7M7S4-F1
#
_entry.id   AF-K7M7S4-F1
#
_cell.length_a   1.000
_cell.length_b   1.000
_cell.length_c   1.000
_cell.angle_alpha   90.00
_cell.angle_beta   90.00
_cell.angle_gamma   90.00
#
_symmetry.space_group_name_H-M   'P 1'
#
loop_
_entity.id
_entity.type
_entity.pdbx_description
1 polymer ?
#
loop_
_entity_poly.entity_id
_entity_poly.type
_entity_poly.pdbx_seq_one_letter_code
_entity_poly.pdbx_strand_id
1 'polypeptide(L)'
;MRKISHRVLLLALFLASFTLISSTSTQQQETKPNPVAINMETKVGTQRKLLGYVPEAKKAALQNLEDVLLEPPRAASGKSRVYLKRTKYLPDLMGDSLESYPRRVFIDVGLPEKDGGSATDWFRKTYPTRNKDFEMYKIETVAEGGPQIEMSDWLRNNVREEEYVVMKSETEVVEEMMRSKAIMLVDELFLECKPQQGNRKRKNGRAYWECLALYGKLRDEGVAVHQWWG
;
A
#
# COMPACT_ATOMS: atom_id res chain seq x y z
N MET A 1 51.66 -23.40 32.25
CA MET A 1 52.10 -21.99 32.47
C MET A 1 50.87 -21.08 32.40
N ARG A 2 50.89 -19.95 33.14
CA ARG A 2 49.94 -18.80 33.14
C ARG A 2 48.42 -19.10 33.32
N LYS A 3 47.91 -18.75 34.50
CA LYS A 3 46.48 -18.48 34.80
C LYS A 3 46.15 -17.03 34.46
N ILE A 4 44.90 -16.73 34.07
CA ILE A 4 44.23 -15.45 34.38
C ILE A 4 42.78 -15.78 34.79
N SER A 5 42.32 -15.16 35.88
CA SER A 5 40.96 -15.24 36.41
C SER A 5 40.65 -13.92 37.08
N HIS A 6 39.48 -13.33 36.82
CA HIS A 6 38.79 -12.22 37.51
C HIS A 6 37.74 -11.65 36.54
N ARG A 7 36.56 -11.12 36.93
CA ARG A 7 35.75 -11.14 38.18
C ARG A 7 34.40 -10.45 37.85
N VAL A 8 33.45 -10.42 38.80
CA VAL A 8 32.44 -9.31 38.96
C VAL A 8 31.28 -9.24 37.93
N LEU A 9 29.99 -8.98 38.26
CA LEU A 9 29.21 -9.02 39.52
C LEU A 9 27.73 -8.65 39.21
N LEU A 10 26.73 -9.17 39.97
CA LEU A 10 25.36 -8.58 40.21
C LEU A 10 24.43 -8.35 38.99
N LEU A 11 23.10 -8.15 39.06
CA LEU A 11 21.93 -8.56 39.89
C LEU A 11 20.71 -8.33 38.92
N ALA A 12 19.45 -8.78 39.06
CA ALA A 12 18.64 -9.21 40.21
C ALA A 12 17.48 -10.14 39.77
N LEU A 13 16.61 -10.49 40.73
CA LEU A 13 15.26 -10.99 40.50
C LEU A 13 14.26 -10.05 41.19
N PHE A 14 13.13 -9.75 40.55
CA PHE A 14 11.94 -9.21 41.20
C PHE A 14 10.71 -9.99 40.72
N LEU A 15 10.11 -10.74 41.64
CA LEU A 15 8.78 -11.32 41.49
C LEU A 15 7.84 -10.51 42.39
N ALA A 16 6.73 -10.02 41.83
CA ALA A 16 5.66 -9.39 42.60
C ALA A 16 4.30 -9.78 42.00
N SER A 17 3.61 -10.69 42.69
CA SER A 17 2.23 -11.06 42.38
C SER A 17 1.29 -9.95 42.85
N PHE A 18 0.44 -9.42 41.97
CA PHE A 18 -0.60 -8.46 42.36
C PHE A 18 -1.94 -9.17 42.59
N THR A 19 -2.45 -9.06 43.83
CA THR A 19 -3.80 -9.48 44.22
C THR A 19 -4.81 -8.35 44.04
N LEU A 20 -6.08 -8.74 43.83
CA LEU A 20 -7.22 -7.88 43.52
C LEU A 20 -7.60 -6.92 44.66
N ILE A 21 -8.01 -5.70 44.29
CA ILE A 21 -8.96 -4.89 45.08
C ILE A 21 -10.01 -4.32 44.12
N SER A 22 -11.28 -4.68 44.32
CA SER A 22 -12.43 -4.03 43.68
C SER A 22 -12.95 -2.89 44.56
N SER A 23 -13.36 -1.78 43.96
CA SER A 23 -14.12 -0.74 44.67
C SER A 23 -15.04 0.00 43.70
N THR A 24 -16.34 -0.19 43.89
CA THR A 24 -17.41 0.52 43.18
C THR A 24 -17.74 1.82 43.91
N SER A 25 -17.83 2.93 43.19
CA SER A 25 -18.41 4.17 43.70
C SER A 25 -19.46 4.67 42.70
N THR A 26 -20.69 4.80 43.20
CA THR A 26 -21.83 5.40 42.48
C THR A 26 -22.18 6.67 43.23
N GLN A 27 -22.26 7.82 42.56
CA GLN A 27 -23.49 8.64 42.60
C GLN A 27 -23.51 9.88 41.71
N GLN A 28 -24.75 10.14 41.28
CA GLN A 28 -25.39 11.44 41.02
C GLN A 28 -25.16 12.17 39.69
N GLN A 29 -26.24 12.85 39.34
CA GLN A 29 -26.66 13.29 38.02
C GLN A 29 -27.47 14.54 38.27
N GLU A 30 -27.11 15.68 37.67
CA GLU A 30 -28.04 16.81 37.58
C GLU A 30 -27.88 17.62 36.29
N THR A 31 -29.04 17.74 35.62
CA THR A 31 -29.58 18.87 34.85
C THR A 31 -28.75 19.64 33.80
N LYS A 32 -29.38 19.79 32.63
CA LYS A 32 -28.94 20.51 31.42
C LYS A 32 -29.45 21.95 31.42
N PRO A 33 -28.86 22.88 30.64
CA PRO A 33 -29.62 23.36 29.48
C PRO A 33 -28.81 23.58 28.18
N ASN A 34 -29.55 23.57 27.07
CA ASN A 34 -29.14 23.88 25.68
C ASN A 34 -29.30 25.40 25.39
N PRO A 35 -28.96 25.91 24.19
CA PRO A 35 -27.79 25.64 23.34
C PRO A 35 -27.15 26.95 22.78
N VAL A 36 -25.91 26.90 22.28
CA VAL A 36 -25.39 27.91 21.34
C VAL A 36 -24.74 27.19 20.15
N ALA A 37 -25.22 27.49 18.95
CA ALA A 37 -24.65 26.93 17.72
C ALA A 37 -23.30 27.59 17.41
N ILE A 38 -22.25 26.79 17.32
CA ILE A 38 -20.94 27.23 16.82
C ILE A 38 -20.66 26.42 15.56
N ASN A 39 -20.87 27.05 14.40
CA ASN A 39 -20.45 26.49 13.11
C ASN A 39 -18.93 26.47 13.04
N MET A 40 -18.32 25.35 13.45
CA MET A 40 -16.96 25.01 13.05
C MET A 40 -17.04 24.06 11.85
N GLU A 41 -17.07 24.64 10.64
CA GLU A 41 -16.64 23.97 9.42
C GLU A 41 -15.15 23.62 9.56
N THR A 42 -14.89 22.56 10.32
CA THR A 42 -13.55 22.00 10.47
C THR A 42 -13.23 21.35 9.15
N LYS A 43 -12.45 22.05 8.32
CA LYS A 43 -11.98 21.55 7.02
C LYS A 43 -11.16 20.29 7.26
N VAL A 44 -11.80 19.12 7.17
CA VAL A 44 -11.18 17.80 7.36
C VAL A 44 -10.26 17.53 6.17
N GLY A 45 -9.09 18.16 6.19
CA GLY A 45 -8.00 17.76 5.34
C GLY A 45 -7.62 16.34 5.70
N THR A 46 -7.65 15.45 4.71
CA THR A 46 -7.41 14.01 4.85
C THR A 46 -5.93 13.75 5.20
N GLN A 47 -5.52 14.05 6.42
CA GLN A 47 -4.20 13.68 6.91
C GLN A 47 -4.12 12.15 6.90
N ARG A 48 -3.23 11.57 6.07
CA ARG A 48 -2.69 10.23 6.31
C ARG A 48 -1.87 10.29 7.59
N LYS A 49 -2.57 10.19 8.72
CA LYS A 49 -1.97 10.46 10.02
C LYS A 49 -1.28 9.20 10.52
N LEU A 50 0.02 9.17 10.27
CA LEU A 50 1.03 8.25 10.79
C LEU A 50 1.06 6.85 10.17
N LEU A 51 2.29 6.43 9.91
CA LEU A 51 2.73 5.06 9.67
C LEU A 51 2.04 4.09 10.63
N GLY A 52 1.02 3.37 10.14
CA GLY A 52 0.36 2.26 10.83
C GLY A 52 -1.13 2.44 11.13
N TYR A 53 -1.69 3.65 11.08
CA TYR A 53 -3.15 3.84 11.25
C TYR A 53 -3.85 4.02 9.89
N VAL A 54 -4.34 2.90 9.34
CA VAL A 54 -5.29 2.93 8.22
C VAL A 54 -6.64 3.44 8.76
N PRO A 55 -7.17 4.57 8.26
CA PRO A 55 -8.48 5.07 8.69
C PRO A 55 -9.54 3.98 8.51
N GLU A 56 -10.49 3.87 9.44
CA GLU A 56 -11.53 2.83 9.42
C GLU A 56 -12.32 2.82 8.09
N ALA A 57 -12.58 4.01 7.52
CA ALA A 57 -13.15 4.17 6.19
C ALA A 57 -12.29 3.55 5.07
N LYS A 58 -10.96 3.74 5.08
CA LYS A 58 -10.05 3.09 4.12
C LYS A 58 -10.04 1.58 4.34
N LYS A 59 -10.02 1.10 5.59
CA LYS A 59 -10.11 -0.35 5.90
C LYS A 59 -11.40 -0.98 5.38
N ALA A 60 -12.54 -0.30 5.55
CA ALA A 60 -13.83 -0.73 5.00
C ALA A 60 -13.85 -0.71 3.47
N ALA A 61 -13.22 0.29 2.83
CA ALA A 61 -13.05 0.31 1.38
C ALA A 61 -12.20 -0.88 0.88
N LEU A 62 -11.08 -1.20 1.55
CA LEU A 62 -10.20 -2.33 1.18
C LEU A 62 -10.91 -3.69 1.26
N GLN A 63 -11.83 -3.88 2.20
CA GLN A 63 -12.69 -5.08 2.28
C GLN A 63 -13.64 -5.22 1.08
N ASN A 64 -13.94 -4.12 0.38
CA ASN A 64 -14.86 -4.09 -0.74
C ASN A 64 -14.17 -4.10 -2.12
N LEU A 65 -12.84 -4.27 -2.20
CA LEU A 65 -12.09 -4.47 -3.45
C LEU A 65 -12.57 -5.71 -4.25
N GLU A 66 -12.03 -5.93 -5.44
CA GLU A 66 -12.27 -7.19 -6.17
C GLU A 66 -11.51 -8.39 -5.55
N ASP A 67 -12.01 -9.60 -5.81
CA ASP A 67 -11.35 -10.84 -5.40
C ASP A 67 -10.08 -11.09 -6.23
N VAL A 68 -9.05 -11.63 -5.57
CA VAL A 68 -7.81 -12.03 -6.25
C VAL A 68 -8.04 -13.24 -7.16
N LEU A 69 -7.37 -13.30 -8.31
CA LEU A 69 -7.47 -14.44 -9.21
C LEU A 69 -6.44 -15.47 -8.80
N LEU A 70 -6.90 -16.64 -8.35
CA LEU A 70 -6.02 -17.75 -7.96
C LEU A 70 -5.25 -18.36 -9.15
N GLU A 71 -5.67 -18.07 -10.38
CA GLU A 71 -4.98 -18.45 -11.62
C GLU A 71 -4.80 -17.24 -12.55
N PRO A 72 -3.66 -17.13 -13.26
CA PRO A 72 -3.47 -16.13 -14.30
C PRO A 72 -4.50 -16.24 -15.44
N PRO A 73 -5.07 -15.11 -15.91
CA PRO A 73 -5.86 -15.05 -17.13
C PRO A 73 -5.11 -15.65 -18.33
N ARG A 74 -5.70 -16.67 -18.96
CA ARG A 74 -5.16 -17.21 -20.23
C ARG A 74 -5.23 -16.10 -21.30
N ALA A 75 -4.08 -15.61 -21.78
CA ALA A 75 -4.01 -14.49 -22.72
C ALA A 75 -4.94 -14.65 -23.95
N ALA A 76 -4.97 -15.85 -24.53
CA ALA A 76 -5.83 -16.19 -25.66
C ALA A 76 -7.36 -16.10 -25.41
N SER A 77 -7.81 -15.94 -24.16
CA SER A 77 -9.23 -15.95 -23.80
C SER A 77 -9.90 -14.57 -23.79
N GLY A 78 -9.14 -13.48 -24.01
CA GLY A 78 -9.65 -12.10 -23.95
C GLY A 78 -10.19 -11.68 -22.57
N LYS A 79 -10.01 -12.51 -21.54
CA LYS A 79 -10.55 -12.28 -20.19
C LYS A 79 -9.88 -11.13 -19.46
N SER A 80 -8.66 -10.72 -19.80
CA SER A 80 -8.01 -9.51 -19.23
C SER A 80 -8.93 -8.30 -19.26
N ARG A 81 -9.55 -8.01 -20.42
CA ARG A 81 -10.55 -6.94 -20.60
C ARG A 81 -11.81 -7.09 -19.73
N VAL A 82 -12.16 -8.31 -19.33
CA VAL A 82 -13.28 -8.56 -18.39
C VAL A 82 -12.85 -8.26 -16.96
N TYR A 83 -11.61 -8.55 -16.58
CA TYR A 83 -11.07 -8.26 -15.26
C TYR A 83 -10.83 -6.76 -15.05
N LEU A 84 -10.34 -6.03 -16.06
CA LEU A 84 -10.22 -4.56 -16.02
C LEU A 84 -11.58 -3.86 -15.78
N LYS A 85 -12.69 -4.46 -16.21
CA LYS A 85 -14.06 -3.97 -15.94
C LYS A 85 -14.59 -4.28 -14.53
N ARG A 86 -13.86 -5.08 -13.75
CA ARG A 86 -14.22 -5.49 -12.38
C ARG A 86 -13.38 -4.80 -11.31
N THR A 87 -12.29 -4.15 -11.68
CA THR A 87 -11.45 -3.34 -10.81
C THR A 87 -12.29 -2.29 -10.11
N LYS A 88 -12.24 -2.24 -8.78
CA LYS A 88 -12.95 -1.26 -7.96
C LYS A 88 -11.95 -0.27 -7.39
N TYR A 89 -11.79 0.87 -8.05
CA TYR A 89 -10.78 1.87 -7.68
C TYR A 89 -11.04 2.45 -6.28
N LEU A 90 -9.98 2.80 -5.56
CA LEU A 90 -10.09 3.31 -4.19
C LEU A 90 -10.94 4.60 -4.10
N PRO A 91 -10.89 5.58 -5.04
CA PRO A 91 -11.72 6.78 -4.97
C PRO A 91 -13.21 6.49 -5.17
N ASP A 92 -13.57 5.46 -5.94
CA ASP A 92 -14.96 5.01 -6.07
C ASP A 92 -15.46 4.37 -4.76
N LEU A 93 -14.62 3.55 -4.12
CA LEU A 93 -14.96 2.86 -2.87
C LEU A 93 -15.03 3.79 -1.66
N MET A 94 -14.21 4.84 -1.63
CA MET A 94 -14.19 5.84 -0.55
C MET A 94 -15.14 7.02 -0.78
N GLY A 95 -15.72 7.17 -1.99
CA GLY A 95 -16.47 8.37 -2.37
C GLY A 95 -15.58 9.63 -2.45
N ASP A 96 -14.28 9.45 -2.68
CA ASP A 96 -13.29 10.54 -2.67
C ASP A 96 -13.32 11.32 -3.99
N SER A 97 -13.32 12.66 -3.90
CA SER A 97 -13.29 13.57 -5.05
C SER A 97 -11.88 13.83 -5.57
N LEU A 98 -10.86 13.37 -4.84
CA LEU A 98 -9.43 13.64 -5.03
C LEU A 98 -9.05 15.14 -4.91
N GLU A 99 -9.97 16.00 -4.48
CA GLU A 99 -9.75 17.45 -4.44
C GLU A 99 -8.95 17.92 -3.23
N SER A 100 -8.98 17.18 -2.11
CA SER A 100 -8.27 17.54 -0.87
C SER A 100 -6.75 17.34 -0.95
N TYR A 101 -6.26 16.49 -1.85
CA TYR A 101 -4.83 16.22 -2.02
C TYR A 101 -4.15 17.36 -2.80
N PRO A 102 -3.03 17.92 -2.29
CA PRO A 102 -2.32 19.02 -2.94
C PRO A 102 -1.68 18.59 -4.27
N ARG A 103 -1.37 17.29 -4.41
CA ARG A 103 -0.84 16.68 -5.63
C ARG A 103 -1.37 15.25 -5.77
N ARG A 104 -1.49 14.80 -7.02
CA ARG A 104 -1.87 13.44 -7.41
C ARG A 104 -0.80 12.93 -8.37
N VAL A 105 -0.32 11.71 -8.16
CA VAL A 105 0.82 11.15 -8.88
C VAL A 105 0.46 9.76 -9.41
N PHE A 106 0.78 9.49 -10.67
CA PHE A 106 0.81 8.16 -11.25
C PHE A 106 2.26 7.76 -11.57
N ILE A 107 2.68 6.57 -11.14
CA ILE A 107 4.04 6.06 -11.35
C ILE A 107 3.96 4.71 -12.07
N ASP A 108 4.48 4.63 -13.30
CA ASP A 108 4.67 3.39 -14.05
C ASP A 108 6.11 2.91 -13.87
N VAL A 109 6.30 1.81 -13.14
CA VAL A 109 7.60 1.20 -12.88
C VAL A 109 7.69 -0.19 -13.51
N GLY A 110 8.78 -0.44 -14.23
CA GLY A 110 9.11 -1.77 -14.74
C GLY A 110 9.94 -1.73 -16.02
N LEU A 111 10.11 -2.89 -16.63
CA LEU A 111 10.86 -3.04 -17.88
C LEU A 111 10.15 -2.30 -19.03
N PRO A 112 10.89 -1.67 -19.97
CA PRO A 112 10.30 -1.03 -21.15
C PRO A 112 9.51 -2.04 -21.99
N GLU A 113 8.20 -1.82 -22.07
CA GLU A 113 7.28 -2.64 -22.85
C GLU A 113 7.53 -2.43 -24.35
N LYS A 114 7.67 -3.52 -25.11
CA LYS A 114 8.06 -3.47 -26.53
C LYS A 114 6.92 -3.10 -27.48
N ASP A 115 5.68 -3.25 -27.05
CA ASP A 115 4.51 -3.25 -27.93
C ASP A 115 3.40 -2.29 -27.44
N GLY A 116 3.48 -1.04 -27.89
CA GLY A 116 2.32 -0.21 -28.29
C GLY A 116 1.31 0.30 -27.24
N GLY A 117 1.31 -0.17 -25.99
CA GLY A 117 0.31 0.21 -24.99
C GLY A 117 0.94 0.58 -23.64
N SER A 118 1.40 1.83 -23.47
CA SER A 118 1.96 2.26 -22.18
C SER A 118 0.93 2.17 -21.06
N ALA A 119 1.34 1.79 -19.85
CA ALA A 119 0.45 1.87 -18.67
C ALA A 119 -0.09 3.30 -18.46
N THR A 120 0.66 4.32 -18.90
CA THR A 120 0.20 5.72 -18.96
C THR A 120 -1.02 5.94 -19.87
N ASP A 121 -1.11 5.23 -21.01
CA ASP A 121 -2.26 5.31 -21.91
C ASP A 121 -3.47 4.57 -21.37
N TRP A 122 -3.25 3.44 -20.70
CA TRP A 122 -4.31 2.75 -19.97
C TRP A 122 -4.85 3.66 -18.85
N PHE A 123 -3.97 4.27 -18.06
CA PHE A 123 -4.34 5.11 -16.91
C PHE A 123 -5.25 6.26 -17.35
N ARG A 124 -4.83 7.03 -18.36
CA ARG A 124 -5.63 8.14 -18.94
C ARG A 124 -7.01 7.72 -19.46
N LYS A 125 -7.17 6.49 -19.93
CA LYS A 125 -8.42 5.98 -20.53
C LYS A 125 -9.35 5.29 -19.53
N THR A 126 -8.81 4.85 -18.39
CA THR A 126 -9.45 3.81 -17.57
C THR A 126 -9.55 4.18 -16.09
N TYR A 127 -8.58 4.92 -15.56
CA TYR A 127 -8.55 5.29 -14.15
C TYR A 127 -9.50 6.47 -13.87
N PRO A 128 -10.30 6.45 -12.78
CA PRO A 128 -11.28 7.49 -12.48
C PRO A 128 -10.63 8.76 -11.91
N THR A 129 -9.97 9.55 -12.74
CA THR A 129 -9.25 10.78 -12.33
C THR A 129 -10.15 11.91 -11.81
N ARG A 130 -11.48 11.80 -11.93
CA ARG A 130 -12.47 12.84 -11.52
C ARG A 130 -12.23 14.23 -12.14
N ASN A 131 -11.73 14.27 -13.38
CA ASN A 131 -11.30 15.50 -14.05
C ASN A 131 -10.22 16.28 -13.27
N LYS A 132 -9.41 15.57 -12.47
CA LYS A 132 -8.25 16.14 -11.78
C LYS A 132 -6.96 15.74 -12.50
N ASP A 133 -6.01 16.66 -12.53
CA ASP A 133 -4.68 16.39 -13.10
C ASP A 133 -3.87 15.46 -12.18
N PHE A 134 -3.08 14.60 -12.83
CA PHE A 134 -2.10 13.69 -12.23
C PHE A 134 -0.74 13.93 -12.89
N GLU A 135 0.30 14.12 -12.08
CA GLU A 135 1.67 14.04 -12.57
C GLU A 135 2.01 12.58 -12.90
N MET A 136 2.59 12.33 -14.08
CA MET A 136 2.86 10.97 -14.56
C MET A 136 4.37 10.75 -14.69
N TYR A 137 4.90 9.80 -13.93
CA TYR A 137 6.29 9.39 -13.97
C TYR A 137 6.40 7.98 -14.57
N LYS A 138 7.38 7.77 -15.45
CA LYS A 138 7.76 6.44 -15.94
C LYS A 138 9.19 6.16 -15.50
N ILE A 139 9.40 5.08 -14.74
CA ILE A 139 10.71 4.72 -14.20
C ILE A 139 11.06 3.32 -14.70
N GLU A 140 12.06 3.25 -15.57
CA GLU A 140 12.45 2.00 -16.20
C GLU A 140 13.39 1.20 -15.31
N THR A 141 13.04 -0.06 -15.03
CA THR A 141 13.93 -0.95 -14.27
C THR A 141 15.04 -1.47 -15.18
N VAL A 142 16.30 -1.35 -14.74
CA VAL A 142 17.43 -1.93 -15.47
C VAL A 142 17.56 -3.41 -15.11
N ALA A 143 17.45 -4.27 -16.12
CA ALA A 143 17.62 -5.71 -15.95
C ALA A 143 19.10 -6.06 -15.67
N GLU A 144 19.40 -6.33 -14.40
CA GLU A 144 20.67 -6.84 -13.86
C GLU A 144 21.90 -5.89 -14.00
N GLY A 145 22.49 -5.49 -12.87
CA GLY A 145 23.86 -4.95 -12.80
C GLY A 145 24.07 -3.44 -12.98
N GLY A 146 23.04 -2.67 -13.31
CA GLY A 146 23.08 -1.20 -13.26
C GLY A 146 22.92 -0.65 -11.83
N PRO A 147 23.23 0.64 -11.57
CA PRO A 147 22.85 1.29 -10.33
C PRO A 147 21.32 1.29 -10.19
N GLN A 148 20.80 0.39 -9.36
CA GLN A 148 19.40 0.43 -8.97
C GLN A 148 19.23 1.61 -8.03
N ILE A 149 18.58 2.68 -8.51
CA ILE A 149 17.94 3.63 -7.60
C ILE A 149 16.86 2.81 -6.89
N GLU A 150 17.03 2.54 -5.59
CA GLU A 150 16.00 1.84 -4.82
C GLU A 150 14.72 2.66 -4.91
N MET A 151 13.61 2.00 -5.27
CA MET A 151 12.36 2.70 -5.55
C MET A 151 11.82 3.36 -4.28
N SER A 152 12.16 2.77 -3.15
CA SER A 152 12.00 3.35 -1.83
C SER A 152 12.66 4.72 -1.65
N ASP A 153 13.91 4.89 -2.08
CA ASP A 153 14.61 6.18 -1.98
C ASP A 153 14.01 7.17 -2.98
N TRP A 154 13.63 6.72 -4.18
CA TRP A 154 12.94 7.58 -5.14
C TRP A 154 11.62 8.11 -4.57
N LEU A 155 10.76 7.22 -4.03
CA LEU A 155 9.50 7.62 -3.39
C LEU A 155 9.74 8.59 -2.23
N ARG A 156 10.64 8.26 -1.30
CA ARG A 156 10.92 9.11 -0.13
C ARG A 156 11.42 10.51 -0.47
N ASN A 157 12.13 10.67 -1.59
CA ASN A 157 12.65 11.96 -2.05
C ASN A 157 11.68 12.75 -2.94
N ASN A 158 10.70 12.09 -3.59
CA ASN A 158 9.83 12.71 -4.61
C ASN A 158 8.34 12.74 -4.24
N VAL A 159 7.91 12.04 -3.19
CA VAL A 159 6.50 11.90 -2.76
C VAL A 159 6.33 12.29 -1.30
N ARG A 160 5.27 13.02 -0.98
CA ARG A 160 4.90 13.44 0.39
C ARG A 160 3.70 12.66 0.91
N GLU A 161 3.59 12.56 2.23
CA GLU A 161 2.52 11.80 2.92
C GLU A 161 1.11 12.34 2.64
N GLU A 162 0.97 13.61 2.24
CA GLU A 162 -0.33 14.24 1.95
C GLU A 162 -0.83 14.01 0.51
N GLU A 163 -0.05 13.36 -0.35
CA GLU A 163 -0.30 13.30 -1.80
C GLU A 163 -1.00 12.00 -2.19
N TYR A 164 -1.84 12.01 -3.23
CA TYR A 164 -2.53 10.80 -3.68
C TYR A 164 -1.69 10.06 -4.72
N VAL A 165 -1.32 8.80 -4.44
CA VAL A 165 -0.31 8.08 -5.23
C VAL A 165 -0.86 6.77 -5.76
N VAL A 166 -0.93 6.69 -7.08
CA VAL A 166 -1.26 5.47 -7.82
C VAL A 166 0.01 4.96 -8.48
N MET A 167 0.26 3.65 -8.39
CA MET A 167 1.47 3.03 -8.93
C MET A 167 1.14 1.79 -9.73
N LYS A 168 1.84 1.53 -10.83
CA LYS A 168 1.92 0.21 -11.48
C LYS A 168 3.36 -0.26 -11.36
N SER A 169 3.57 -1.51 -10.92
CA SER A 169 4.92 -2.01 -10.64
C SER A 169 5.02 -3.53 -10.73
N GLU A 170 6.22 -4.02 -11.06
CA GLU A 170 6.56 -5.45 -11.02
C GLU A 170 6.87 -5.94 -9.59
N THR A 171 6.76 -7.25 -9.38
CA THR A 171 6.74 -7.86 -8.03
C THR A 171 8.01 -7.58 -7.23
N GLU A 172 9.17 -7.65 -7.88
CA GLU A 172 10.49 -7.51 -7.27
C GLU A 172 10.70 -6.11 -6.66
N VAL A 173 10.24 -5.07 -7.34
CA VAL A 173 10.30 -3.67 -6.85
C VAL A 173 9.36 -3.48 -5.67
N VAL A 174 8.17 -4.08 -5.72
CA VAL A 174 7.19 -3.99 -4.62
C VAL A 174 7.68 -4.71 -3.35
N GLU A 175 8.41 -5.81 -3.49
CA GLU A 175 9.03 -6.49 -2.34
C GLU A 175 10.15 -5.66 -1.68
N GLU A 176 10.90 -4.88 -2.45
CA GLU A 176 11.88 -3.91 -1.94
C GLU A 176 11.16 -2.83 -1.11
N MET A 177 10.15 -2.16 -1.70
CA MET A 177 9.34 -1.14 -1.03
C MET A 177 8.57 -1.65 0.21
N MET A 178 8.21 -2.92 0.25
CA MET A 178 7.62 -3.58 1.42
C MET A 178 8.63 -3.73 2.56
N ARG A 179 9.89 -4.06 2.27
CA ARG A 179 10.96 -4.19 3.28
C ARG A 179 11.36 -2.84 3.86
N SER A 180 11.44 -1.81 3.01
CA SER A 180 11.81 -0.45 3.41
C SER A 180 10.67 0.35 4.06
N LYS A 181 9.43 -0.18 4.01
CA LYS A 181 8.17 0.52 4.32
C LYS A 181 7.84 1.74 3.45
N ALA A 182 8.57 1.98 2.35
CA ALA A 182 8.23 3.08 1.42
C ALA A 182 6.89 2.86 0.70
N ILE A 183 6.43 1.60 0.60
CA ILE A 183 5.13 1.24 0.04
C ILE A 183 3.94 1.97 0.70
N MET A 184 4.09 2.43 1.95
CA MET A 184 3.05 3.17 2.69
C MET A 184 2.79 4.58 2.13
N LEU A 185 3.64 5.06 1.20
CA LEU A 185 3.40 6.27 0.41
C LEU A 185 2.47 6.03 -0.79
N VAL A 186 2.15 4.77 -1.13
CA VAL A 186 1.27 4.39 -2.24
C VAL A 186 -0.13 4.11 -1.72
N ASP A 187 -1.15 4.75 -2.31
CA ASP A 187 -2.55 4.45 -1.97
C ASP A 187 -3.07 3.22 -2.69
N GLU A 188 -2.80 3.18 -4.00
CA GLU A 188 -3.40 2.26 -4.94
C GLU A 188 -2.32 1.70 -5.90
N LEU A 189 -2.20 0.38 -5.95
CA LEU A 189 -1.13 -0.34 -6.62
C LEU A 189 -1.69 -1.35 -7.63
N PHE A 190 -1.26 -1.22 -8.87
CA PHE A 190 -1.45 -2.20 -9.93
C PHE A 190 -0.24 -3.12 -9.97
N LEU A 191 -0.31 -4.23 -9.23
CA LEU A 191 0.77 -5.20 -9.09
C LEU A 191 0.78 -6.15 -10.29
N GLU A 192 1.90 -6.17 -11.03
CA GLU A 192 2.10 -7.10 -12.13
C GLU A 192 2.70 -8.42 -11.63
N CYS A 193 1.88 -9.47 -11.64
CA CYS A 193 2.30 -10.84 -11.36
C CYS A 193 2.65 -11.57 -12.68
N LYS A 194 3.95 -11.67 -13.01
CA LYS A 194 4.46 -12.44 -14.15
C LYS A 194 4.89 -13.86 -13.73
N PRO A 195 4.00 -14.88 -13.76
CA PRO A 195 4.40 -16.27 -13.51
C PRO A 195 5.39 -16.74 -14.59
N GLN A 196 6.27 -17.69 -14.24
CA GLN A 196 7.23 -18.23 -15.20
C GLN A 196 6.52 -18.92 -16.39
N GLN A 197 6.62 -18.33 -17.58
CA GLN A 197 6.14 -18.93 -18.83
C GLN A 197 7.30 -19.64 -19.57
N GLY A 198 7.34 -20.98 -19.44
CA GLY A 198 8.16 -21.86 -20.27
C GLY A 198 9.67 -21.84 -20.00
N ASN A 199 10.43 -22.45 -20.92
CA ASN A 199 11.85 -22.85 -20.77
C ASN A 199 12.87 -21.72 -20.62
N ARG A 200 12.46 -20.45 -20.52
CA ARG A 200 13.40 -19.35 -20.22
C ARG A 200 13.75 -19.39 -18.73
N LYS A 201 14.96 -19.86 -18.42
CA LYS A 201 15.61 -19.76 -17.11
C LYS A 201 15.85 -18.28 -16.74
N ARG A 202 14.81 -17.53 -16.36
CA ARG A 202 15.00 -16.51 -15.33
C ARG A 202 15.35 -17.27 -14.05
N LYS A 203 16.51 -17.00 -13.46
CA LYS A 203 17.04 -17.80 -12.33
C LYS A 203 16.11 -17.76 -11.10
N ASN A 204 15.28 -16.72 -11.00
CA ASN A 204 14.32 -16.49 -9.93
C ASN A 204 12.88 -16.60 -10.47
N GLY A 205 12.53 -17.76 -11.06
CA GLY A 205 11.17 -18.03 -11.52
C GLY A 205 10.20 -18.18 -10.35
N ARG A 206 9.56 -17.07 -9.96
CA ARG A 206 8.57 -17.02 -8.87
C ARG A 206 7.32 -17.84 -9.20
N ALA A 207 6.86 -18.64 -8.25
CA ALA A 207 5.59 -19.33 -8.35
C ALA A 207 4.43 -18.35 -8.12
N TYR A 208 3.33 -18.50 -8.87
CA TYR A 208 2.25 -17.50 -8.87
C TYR A 208 1.67 -17.23 -7.46
N TRP A 209 1.57 -18.26 -6.62
CA TRP A 209 1.08 -18.15 -5.25
C TRP A 209 1.96 -17.27 -4.34
N GLU A 210 3.24 -17.09 -4.64
CA GLU A 210 4.12 -16.15 -3.92
C GLU A 210 3.73 -14.69 -4.22
N CYS A 211 3.29 -14.41 -5.46
CA CYS A 211 2.74 -13.10 -5.81
C CYS A 211 1.37 -12.86 -5.12
N LEU A 212 0.53 -13.89 -5.01
CA LEU A 212 -0.71 -13.83 -4.22
C LEU A 212 -0.45 -13.58 -2.73
N ALA A 213 0.63 -14.17 -2.18
CA ALA A 213 1.04 -13.92 -0.80
C ALA A 213 1.54 -12.48 -0.59
N LEU A 214 2.20 -11.88 -1.58
CA LEU A 214 2.54 -10.45 -1.56
C LEU A 214 1.29 -9.57 -1.63
N TYR A 215 0.34 -9.92 -2.51
CA TYR A 215 -0.95 -9.22 -2.67
C TYR A 215 -1.75 -9.18 -1.35
N GLY A 216 -1.79 -10.28 -0.59
CA GLY A 216 -2.37 -10.31 0.75
C GLY A 216 -1.69 -9.32 1.71
N LYS A 217 -0.36 -9.39 1.82
CA LYS A 217 0.42 -8.51 2.70
C LYS A 217 0.24 -7.02 2.37
N LEU A 218 0.10 -6.67 1.09
CA LEU A 218 -0.14 -5.29 0.66
C LEU A 218 -1.50 -4.77 1.17
N ARG A 219 -2.54 -5.60 1.16
CA ARG A 219 -3.85 -5.25 1.74
C ARG A 219 -3.76 -5.10 3.26
N ASP A 220 -2.99 -5.96 3.93
CA ASP A 220 -2.78 -5.91 5.39
C ASP A 220 -2.05 -4.62 5.83
N GLU A 221 -1.10 -4.11 5.02
CA GLU A 221 -0.43 -2.81 5.22
C GLU A 221 -1.32 -1.60 4.85
N GLY A 222 -2.53 -1.82 4.33
CA GLY A 222 -3.49 -0.76 4.00
C GLY A 222 -3.39 -0.19 2.58
N VAL A 223 -2.74 -0.90 1.64
CA VAL A 223 -2.64 -0.51 0.23
C VAL A 223 -3.82 -1.10 -0.55
N ALA A 224 -4.50 -0.30 -1.35
CA ALA A 224 -5.46 -0.82 -2.32
C ALA A 224 -4.67 -1.48 -3.44
N VAL A 225 -4.81 -2.78 -3.63
CA VAL A 225 -3.99 -3.50 -4.63
C VAL A 225 -4.87 -4.25 -5.61
N HIS A 226 -4.50 -4.13 -6.89
CA HIS A 226 -5.16 -4.67 -8.06
C HIS A 226 -4.17 -5.52 -8.86
N GLN A 227 -4.65 -6.56 -9.55
CA GLN A 227 -3.80 -7.39 -10.39
C GLN A 227 -3.68 -6.77 -11.78
N TRP A 228 -2.45 -6.51 -12.23
CA TRP A 228 -2.15 -6.04 -13.58
C TRP A 228 -1.91 -7.19 -14.54
N TRP A 229 -2.48 -7.10 -15.75
CA TRP A 229 -2.47 -8.17 -16.76
C TRP A 229 -2.07 -7.72 -18.18
N GLY A 230 -1.78 -6.43 -18.38
CA GLY A 230 -1.79 -5.79 -19.70
C GLY A 230 -3.18 -5.72 -20.34
#